data_AF-A0A969H6N5-F1
#
_entry.id   AF-A0A969H6N5-F1
#
_cell.length_a   1.000
_cell.length_b   1.000
_cell.length_c   1.000
_cell.angle_alpha   90.00
_cell.angle_beta   90.00
_cell.angle_gamma   90.00
#
_symmetry.space_group_name_H-M   'P 1'
#
loop_
_entity.id
_entity.type
_entity.pdbx_description
1 polymer ?
#
loop_
_entity_poly.entity_id
_entity_poly.type
_entity_poly.pdbx_seq_one_letter_code
_entity_poly.pdbx_strand_id
1 'polypeptide(L)'
;MINLAENTQVLSPTDTVTGEAHYWKIMIVDDHPMTHQLAKYTLQSLIFKDKSLKFISAYSSDEARRLIEAHPDTALILLDMVMEEDDSGLRIADYIRNTLENKLVRLILWTGTTEKRAIEKIIIEYDLNDYKNKVDLSLHEMVVTVLVSLKSYYDLMALETNRRKLVELSVNLAAQTAELQSLNEQLEGEVTERKQIIVQREELLEAEHEQRLLAETLSEATLTLTSQLSQAAVLEEILGQMQRLVPYGNAHLMFLEGQQLRIAAWRGYEGVGSEGLIPYLVQSLADVPTDAEAIRLRRPIVIKNTHEDPRWVVI
;
A
#
# COMPACT_ATOMS: atom_id res chain seq x y z
N MET A 1 6.07 20.77 1.33
CA MET A 1 7.44 20.91 0.79
C MET A 1 8.37 21.21 1.95
N ILE A 2 9.03 20.19 2.50
CA ILE A 2 10.03 20.35 3.55
C ILE A 2 11.38 20.13 2.88
N ASN A 3 12.18 21.19 2.91
CA ASN A 3 13.47 21.31 2.26
C ASN A 3 14.52 20.54 3.11
N LEU A 4 14.88 19.33 2.68
CA LEU A 4 15.98 18.54 3.25
C LEU A 4 17.19 18.69 2.33
N ALA A 5 17.92 19.79 2.50
CA ALA A 5 19.20 20.02 1.85
C ALA A 5 20.14 20.77 2.80
N GLU A 6 20.56 20.09 3.87
CA GLU A 6 21.86 20.37 4.47
C GLU A 6 22.74 19.15 4.24
N ASN A 7 23.58 19.31 3.22
CA ASN A 7 24.59 18.39 2.77
C ASN A 7 25.76 18.41 3.76
N THR A 8 25.62 17.74 4.90
CA THR A 8 26.76 17.38 5.75
C THR A 8 27.37 16.11 5.17
N GLN A 9 28.36 16.30 4.31
CA GLN A 9 29.10 15.21 3.69
C GLN A 9 29.94 14.50 4.77
N VAL A 10 29.33 13.50 5.43
CA VAL A 10 30.03 12.61 6.36
C VAL A 10 31.10 11.88 5.56
N LEU A 11 32.37 12.26 5.77
CA LEU A 11 33.52 11.64 5.13
C LEU A 11 33.49 10.14 5.41
N SER A 12 33.13 9.37 4.38
CA SER A 12 32.94 7.92 4.46
C SER A 12 34.22 7.21 4.05
N PRO A 13 34.83 6.38 4.92
CA PRO A 13 36.10 5.70 4.62
C PRO A 13 35.97 4.53 3.62
N THR A 14 34.88 4.44 2.85
CA THR A 14 34.58 3.29 1.98
C THR A 14 34.64 3.59 0.47
N ASP A 15 34.79 4.85 0.06
CA ASP A 15 34.73 5.23 -1.36
C ASP A 15 36.06 5.09 -2.13
N THR A 16 37.04 4.34 -1.62
CA THR A 16 38.30 4.07 -2.33
C THR A 16 38.57 2.58 -2.47
N VAL A 17 37.76 1.89 -3.29
CA VAL A 17 38.10 0.56 -3.80
C VAL A 17 38.67 0.70 -5.21
N THR A 18 39.96 1.01 -5.32
CA THR A 18 40.78 0.68 -6.50
C THR A 18 42.20 0.29 -6.08
N GLY A 19 42.51 -1.00 -6.16
CA GLY A 19 43.81 -1.50 -6.64
C GLY A 19 45.12 -1.27 -5.88
N GLU A 20 45.17 -0.67 -4.69
CA GLU A 20 46.42 -0.55 -3.92
C GLU A 20 46.50 -1.54 -2.75
N ALA A 21 47.71 -2.01 -2.44
CA ALA A 21 47.98 -2.86 -1.28
C ALA A 21 47.23 -2.33 -0.05
N HIS A 22 46.29 -3.11 0.47
CA HIS A 22 45.50 -2.66 1.60
C HIS A 22 46.38 -2.68 2.86
N TYR A 23 46.75 -1.50 3.34
CA TYR A 23 47.48 -1.30 4.60
C TYR A 23 46.58 -0.65 5.65
N TRP A 24 46.84 -0.91 6.92
CA TRP A 24 46.24 -0.15 8.02
C TRP A 24 47.03 1.14 8.23
N LYS A 25 46.37 2.28 8.06
CA LYS A 25 46.98 3.60 8.27
C LYS A 25 47.04 3.90 9.76
N ILE A 26 48.26 4.13 10.25
CA ILE A 26 48.51 4.59 11.62
C ILE A 26 49.16 5.96 11.54
N MET A 27 48.54 6.95 12.18
CA MET A 27 49.13 8.28 12.32
C MET A 27 49.88 8.38 13.63
N ILE A 28 51.05 8.99 13.59
CA ILE A 28 51.85 9.35 14.76
C ILE A 28 51.92 10.88 14.77
N VAL A 29 51.46 11.48 15.85
CA VAL A 29 51.37 12.94 16.03
C VAL A 29 52.25 13.32 17.21
N ASP A 30 53.42 13.86 16.92
CA ASP A 30 54.48 14.14 17.88
C ASP A 30 55.48 15.12 17.28
N ASP A 31 55.96 16.08 18.05
CA ASP A 31 56.97 17.03 17.57
C ASP A 31 58.40 16.44 17.57
N HIS A 32 58.65 15.31 18.26
CA HIS A 32 59.97 14.70 18.38
C HIS A 32 60.21 13.59 17.34
N PRO A 33 61.17 13.74 16.39
CA PRO A 33 61.41 12.75 15.34
C PRO A 33 61.78 11.35 15.82
N MET A 34 62.42 11.23 16.98
CA MET A 34 62.78 9.95 17.59
C MET A 34 61.55 9.11 17.96
N THR A 35 60.46 9.75 18.42
CA THR A 35 59.20 9.08 18.75
C THR A 35 58.63 8.36 17.53
N HIS A 36 58.64 9.02 16.38
CA HIS A 36 58.20 8.44 15.12
C HIS A 36 59.06 7.26 14.68
N GLN A 37 60.38 7.38 14.80
CA GLN A 37 61.30 6.31 14.43
C GLN A 37 61.12 5.08 15.32
N LEU A 38 60.98 5.28 16.64
CA LEU A 38 60.74 4.21 17.60
C LEU A 38 59.44 3.46 17.29
N ALA A 39 58.33 4.20 17.12
CA ALA A 39 57.03 3.58 16.83
C ALA A 39 57.07 2.81 15.49
N LYS A 40 57.64 3.41 14.44
CA LYS A 40 57.79 2.74 13.13
C LYS A 40 58.64 1.48 13.24
N TYR A 41 59.80 1.54 13.89
CA TYR A 41 60.70 0.41 14.05
C TYR A 41 60.06 -0.74 14.85
N THR A 42 59.32 -0.40 15.90
CA THR A 42 58.63 -1.38 16.76
C THR A 42 57.52 -2.10 16.00
N LEU A 43 56.79 -1.39 15.14
CA LEU A 43 55.56 -1.86 14.52
C LEU A 43 55.74 -2.33 13.06
N GLN A 44 56.92 -2.14 12.45
CA GLN A 44 57.16 -2.42 11.02
C GLN A 44 56.87 -3.86 10.58
N SER A 45 57.02 -4.84 11.46
CA SER A 45 56.80 -6.27 11.17
C SER A 45 55.38 -6.73 11.48
N LEU A 46 54.54 -5.84 12.02
CA LEU A 46 53.19 -6.19 12.44
C LEU A 46 52.28 -6.38 11.23
N ILE A 47 51.60 -7.53 11.19
CA ILE A 47 50.58 -7.86 10.20
C ILE A 47 49.28 -8.12 10.95
N PHE A 48 48.20 -7.46 10.53
CA PHE A 48 46.88 -7.66 11.09
C PHE A 48 45.87 -7.88 9.96
N LYS A 49 45.14 -9.00 10.01
CA LYS A 49 44.15 -9.39 8.97
C LYS A 49 44.76 -9.35 7.55
N ASP A 50 45.95 -9.94 7.40
CA ASP A 50 46.70 -10.03 6.14
C ASP A 50 47.10 -8.68 5.52
N LYS A 51 47.08 -7.62 6.33
CA LYS A 51 47.47 -6.25 5.94
C LYS A 51 48.63 -5.75 6.80
N SER A 52 49.62 -5.15 6.15
CA SER A 52 50.72 -4.45 6.81
C SER A 52 50.27 -3.06 7.30
N LEU A 53 51.13 -2.40 8.06
CA LEU A 53 50.88 -1.04 8.55
C LEU A 53 51.52 0.00 7.62
N LYS A 54 50.84 1.14 7.42
CA LYS A 54 51.37 2.33 6.75
C LYS A 54 51.37 3.47 7.75
N PHE A 55 52.54 4.07 7.97
CA PHE A 55 52.71 5.13 8.96
C PHE A 55 52.60 6.50 8.31
N ILE A 56 51.78 7.35 8.89
CA ILE A 56 51.63 8.77 8.57
C ILE A 56 52.23 9.53 9.76
N SER A 57 53.06 10.53 9.52
CA SER A 57 53.73 11.28 10.58
C SER A 57 53.32 12.74 10.48
N ALA A 58 52.77 13.27 11.56
CA ALA A 58 52.49 14.68 11.75
C ALA A 58 53.39 15.21 12.85
N TYR A 59 54.10 16.29 12.59
CA TYR A 59 55.03 16.91 13.53
C TYR A 59 54.45 18.15 14.21
N SER A 60 53.23 18.51 13.85
CA SER A 60 52.52 19.68 14.36
C SER A 60 51.02 19.45 14.40
N SER A 61 50.32 20.25 15.20
CA SER A 61 48.85 20.22 15.29
C SER A 61 48.19 20.53 13.94
N ASP A 62 48.74 21.49 13.19
CA ASP A 62 48.23 21.88 11.88
C ASP A 62 48.50 20.81 10.81
N GLU A 63 49.63 20.11 10.90
CA GLU A 63 49.92 18.99 10.02
C GLU A 63 48.99 17.80 10.32
N ALA A 64 48.74 17.51 11.60
CA ALA A 64 47.85 16.43 12.01
C ALA A 64 46.43 16.65 11.47
N ARG A 65 45.89 17.87 11.58
CA ARG A 65 44.57 18.24 11.03
C ARG A 65 44.49 18.00 9.52
N ARG A 66 45.44 18.53 8.76
CA ARG A 66 45.49 18.34 7.30
C ARG A 66 45.60 16.87 6.91
N LEU A 67 46.41 16.10 7.63
CA LEU A 67 46.64 14.69 7.32
C LEU A 67 45.44 13.82 7.67
N ILE A 68 44.70 14.10 8.75
CA ILE A 68 43.51 13.30 9.10
C ILE A 68 42.34 13.58 8.14
N GLU A 69 42.23 14.82 7.66
CA GLU A 69 41.29 15.17 6.58
C GLU A 69 41.63 14.47 5.26
N ALA A 70 42.93 14.43 4.90
CA ALA A 70 43.40 13.75 3.69
C ALA A 70 43.35 12.20 3.80
N HIS A 71 43.32 11.67 5.02
CA HIS A 71 43.32 10.24 5.31
C HIS A 71 42.23 9.87 6.34
N PRO A 72 40.94 10.01 5.98
CA PRO A 72 39.82 9.76 6.90
C PRO A 72 39.71 8.28 7.31
N ASP A 73 40.32 7.38 6.53
CA ASP A 73 40.46 5.94 6.78
C ASP A 73 41.62 5.58 7.72
N THR A 74 42.22 6.56 8.41
CA THR A 74 43.19 6.31 9.48
C THR A 74 42.56 5.44 10.56
N ALA A 75 43.18 4.30 10.86
CA ALA A 75 42.65 3.33 11.81
C ALA A 75 42.99 3.70 13.26
N LEU A 76 44.20 4.23 13.47
CA LEU A 76 44.74 4.56 14.78
C LEU A 76 45.60 5.81 14.71
N ILE A 77 45.51 6.66 15.72
CA ILE A 77 46.41 7.79 15.97
C ILE A 77 47.09 7.59 17.33
N LEU A 78 48.42 7.60 17.32
CA LEU A 78 49.26 7.76 18.50
C LEU A 78 49.52 9.25 18.66
N LEU A 79 49.05 9.83 19.76
CA LEU A 79 48.92 11.28 19.91
C LEU A 79 49.69 11.76 21.15
N ASP A 80 50.65 12.66 20.97
CA ASP A 80 51.22 13.38 22.10
C ASP A 80 50.26 14.46 22.60
N MET A 81 50.22 14.65 23.92
CA MET A 81 49.39 15.66 24.55
C MET A 81 49.98 17.06 24.36
N VAL A 82 51.29 17.19 24.57
CA VAL A 82 52.02 18.47 24.60
C VAL A 82 52.94 18.51 23.39
N MET A 83 52.77 19.52 22.54
CA MET A 83 53.64 19.77 21.39
C MET A 83 53.96 21.28 21.35
N GLU A 84 53.27 22.05 20.51
CA GLU A 84 53.47 23.50 20.44
C GLU A 84 52.87 24.22 21.67
N GLU A 85 51.72 23.74 22.10
CA GLU A 85 50.95 24.17 23.27
C GLU A 85 50.68 22.97 24.21
N ASP A 86 50.39 23.25 25.48
CA ASP A 86 50.19 22.24 26.54
C ASP A 86 48.98 21.30 26.30
N ASP A 87 48.02 21.69 25.47
CA ASP A 87 46.80 20.94 25.16
C ASP A 87 46.64 20.62 23.66
N SER A 88 47.72 20.76 22.89
CA SER A 88 47.77 20.56 21.43
C SER A 88 47.12 19.23 20.99
N GLY A 89 47.49 18.13 21.65
CA GLY A 89 46.94 16.81 21.36
C GLY A 89 45.44 16.74 21.64
N LEU A 90 45.01 17.28 22.77
CA LEU A 90 43.60 17.25 23.17
C LEU A 90 42.72 18.05 22.19
N ARG A 91 43.22 19.19 21.71
CA ARG A 91 42.56 19.98 20.66
C ARG A 91 42.43 19.23 19.33
N ILE A 92 43.37 18.34 19.01
CA ILE A 92 43.28 17.47 17.82
C ILE A 92 42.24 16.37 18.05
N ALA A 93 42.24 15.75 19.23
CA ALA A 93 41.25 14.73 19.58
C ALA A 93 39.82 15.30 19.52
N ASP A 94 39.59 16.47 20.11
CA ASP A 94 38.31 17.19 20.04
C ASP A 94 37.91 17.49 18.59
N TYR A 95 38.83 18.02 17.80
CA TYR A 95 38.59 18.30 16.38
C TYR A 95 38.15 17.04 15.61
N ILE A 96 38.82 15.91 15.82
CA ILE A 96 38.50 14.65 15.15
C ILE A 96 37.12 14.13 15.57
N ARG A 97 36.79 14.21 16.86
CA ARG A 97 35.53 13.66 17.41
C ARG A 97 34.32 14.54 17.15
N ASN A 98 34.49 15.85 17.28
CA ASN A 98 33.38 16.81 17.30
C ASN A 98 33.29 17.65 16.01
N THR A 99 34.40 17.87 15.28
CA THR A 99 34.36 18.60 14.01
C THR A 99 34.29 17.65 12.80
N LEU A 100 35.17 16.65 12.74
CA LEU A 100 35.16 15.65 11.66
C LEU A 100 34.15 14.51 11.87
N GLU A 101 33.58 14.42 13.08
CA GLU A 101 32.71 13.32 13.51
C GLU A 101 33.29 11.92 13.26
N ASN A 102 34.61 11.79 13.18
CA ASN A 102 35.28 10.53 12.94
C ASN A 102 35.40 9.77 14.26
N LYS A 103 34.30 9.12 14.65
CA LYS A 103 34.21 8.26 15.84
C LYS A 103 34.78 6.87 15.62
N LEU A 104 35.27 6.55 14.42
CA LEU A 104 35.81 5.23 14.09
C LEU A 104 37.32 5.16 14.36
N VAL A 105 38.09 6.19 14.01
CA VAL A 105 39.53 6.21 14.29
C VAL A 105 39.80 6.02 15.77
N ARG A 106 40.78 5.17 16.11
CA ARG A 106 41.20 5.00 17.50
C ARG A 106 42.20 6.09 17.88
N LEU A 107 42.02 6.71 19.05
CA LEU A 107 42.95 7.72 19.57
C LEU A 107 43.61 7.16 20.83
N ILE A 108 44.94 7.07 20.81
CA ILE A 108 45.72 6.68 21.99
C ILE A 108 46.60 7.85 22.39
N LEU A 109 46.41 8.33 23.61
CA LEU A 109 47.27 9.35 24.17
C LEU A 109 48.59 8.71 24.57
N TRP A 110 49.67 9.09 23.90
CA TRP A 110 51.02 8.59 24.15
C TRP A 110 51.89 9.78 24.51
N THR A 111 52.07 10.04 25.81
CA THR A 111 52.80 11.22 26.31
C THR A 111 53.77 10.88 27.44
N GLY A 112 54.84 11.66 27.59
CA GLY A 112 55.84 11.47 28.65
C GLY A 112 55.52 12.25 29.94
N THR A 113 54.61 13.21 29.86
CA THR A 113 54.29 14.17 30.93
C THR A 113 52.86 13.97 31.41
N THR A 114 52.66 13.63 32.69
CA THR A 114 51.38 13.90 33.39
C THR A 114 51.43 13.53 34.88
N GLU A 115 50.76 14.34 35.69
CA GLU A 115 50.26 13.93 37.01
C GLU A 115 49.09 12.94 36.80
N LYS A 116 49.25 11.70 37.26
CA LYS A 116 48.32 10.56 37.03
C LYS A 116 46.85 10.83 37.41
N ARG A 117 46.55 11.88 38.18
CA ARG A 117 45.24 12.12 38.81
C ARG A 117 44.16 12.68 37.85
N ALA A 118 44.50 13.14 36.65
CA ALA A 118 43.54 13.75 35.70
C ALA A 118 43.25 12.92 34.43
N ILE A 119 43.94 11.79 34.22
CA ILE A 119 43.88 11.04 32.95
C ILE A 119 42.50 10.45 32.68
N GLU A 120 41.83 9.89 33.70
CA GLU A 120 40.48 9.32 33.56
C GLU A 120 39.48 10.35 33.02
N LYS A 121 39.57 11.58 33.49
CA LYS A 121 38.73 12.69 33.04
C LYS A 121 39.00 13.03 31.57
N ILE A 122 40.27 13.13 31.18
CA ILE A 122 40.68 13.41 29.80
C ILE A 122 40.20 12.32 28.84
N ILE A 123 40.34 11.05 29.21
CA ILE A 123 39.88 9.93 28.38
C ILE A 123 38.38 10.04 28.09
N ILE A 124 37.58 10.37 29.11
CA ILE A 124 36.13 10.51 28.98
C ILE A 124 35.76 11.76 28.16
N GLU A 125 36.34 12.92 28.49
CA GLU A 125 35.98 14.21 27.86
C GLU A 125 36.34 14.25 26.37
N TYR A 126 37.46 13.64 25.98
CA TYR A 126 37.95 13.68 24.60
C TYR A 126 37.71 12.37 23.82
N ASP A 127 36.93 11.43 24.37
CA ASP A 127 36.61 10.12 23.78
C ASP A 127 37.85 9.40 23.23
N LEU A 128 38.85 9.27 24.11
CA LEU A 128 40.10 8.58 23.85
C LEU A 128 39.95 7.07 24.11
N ASN A 129 40.70 6.26 23.39
CA ASN A 129 40.58 4.80 23.46
C ASN A 129 41.57 4.15 24.42
N ASP A 130 42.74 4.76 24.61
CA ASP A 130 43.72 4.31 25.60
C ASP A 130 44.68 5.45 25.95
N TYR A 131 45.44 5.25 27.02
CA TYR A 131 46.56 6.10 27.45
C TYR A 131 47.80 5.25 27.72
N LYS A 132 48.95 5.69 27.24
CA LYS A 132 50.26 5.11 27.53
C LYS A 132 51.27 6.20 27.90
N ASN A 133 52.04 5.95 28.95
CA ASN A 133 53.17 6.81 29.28
C ASN A 133 54.37 6.45 28.39
N LYS A 134 54.98 7.44 27.72
CA LYS A 134 56.13 7.22 26.82
C LYS A 134 57.35 6.60 27.51
N VAL A 135 57.57 6.90 28.79
CA VAL A 135 58.75 6.46 29.55
C VAL A 135 58.59 5.01 30.01
N ASP A 136 57.37 4.62 30.40
CA ASP A 136 57.09 3.31 30.99
C ASP A 136 56.69 2.24 29.95
N LEU A 137 56.44 2.64 28.70
CA LEU A 137 55.92 1.74 27.66
C LEU A 137 57.00 0.86 27.05
N SER A 138 56.91 -0.45 27.28
CA SER A 138 57.77 -1.42 26.60
C SER A 138 57.39 -1.62 25.11
N LEU A 139 58.33 -2.11 24.31
CA LEU A 139 58.08 -2.48 22.91
C LEU A 139 56.93 -3.49 22.77
N HIS A 140 56.87 -4.46 23.68
CA HIS A 140 55.82 -5.48 23.66
C HIS A 140 54.45 -4.88 23.96
N GLU A 141 54.34 -4.01 24.97
CA GLU A 141 53.09 -3.33 25.31
C GLU A 141 52.62 -2.42 24.19
N MET A 142 53.52 -1.73 23.48
CA MET A 142 53.15 -0.95 22.30
C MET A 142 52.53 -1.83 21.21
N VAL A 143 53.13 -2.98 20.90
CA VAL A 143 52.59 -3.93 19.92
C VAL A 143 51.19 -4.41 20.33
N VAL A 144 51.01 -4.82 21.59
CA VAL A 144 49.71 -5.29 22.10
C VAL A 144 48.66 -4.18 22.05
N THR A 145 49.02 -2.97 22.46
CA THR A 145 48.15 -1.79 22.45
C THR A 145 47.65 -1.48 21.04
N VAL A 146 48.57 -1.41 20.07
CA VAL A 146 48.23 -1.18 18.66
C VAL A 146 47.36 -2.30 18.10
N LEU A 147 47.66 -3.57 18.41
CA LEU A 147 46.84 -4.70 17.97
C LEU A 147 45.41 -4.65 18.50
N VAL A 148 45.24 -4.35 19.79
CA VAL A 148 43.91 -4.23 20.41
C VAL A 148 43.13 -3.07 19.78
N SER A 149 43.78 -1.92 19.55
CA SER A 149 43.13 -0.78 18.90
C SER A 149 42.78 -1.04 17.43
N LEU A 150 43.67 -1.67 16.66
CA LEU A 150 43.36 -2.07 15.27
C LEU A 150 42.21 -3.06 15.20
N LYS A 151 42.14 -4.02 16.14
CA LYS A 151 41.01 -4.93 16.25
C LYS A 151 39.71 -4.18 16.56
N SER A 152 39.75 -3.25 17.51
CA SER A 152 38.59 -2.41 17.84
C SER A 152 38.12 -1.58 16.64
N TYR A 153 39.04 -0.98 15.88
CA TYR A 153 38.72 -0.27 14.64
C TYR A 153 38.05 -1.19 13.61
N TYR A 154 38.62 -2.37 13.39
CA TYR A 154 38.09 -3.35 12.45
C TYR A 154 36.66 -3.77 12.80
N ASP A 155 36.41 -4.08 14.06
CA ASP A 155 35.10 -4.51 14.53
C ASP A 155 34.06 -3.37 14.39
N LEU A 156 34.44 -2.13 14.69
CA LEU A 156 33.58 -0.95 14.50
C LEU A 156 33.28 -0.67 13.03
N MET A 157 34.26 -0.81 12.14
CA MET A 157 34.07 -0.70 10.69
C MET A 157 33.08 -1.75 10.16
N ALA A 158 33.20 -2.99 10.65
CA ALA A 158 32.28 -4.06 10.29
C ALA A 158 30.85 -3.77 10.77
N LEU A 159 30.69 -3.26 11.99
CA LEU A 159 29.39 -2.84 12.54
C LEU A 159 28.79 -1.69 11.73
N GLU A 160 29.56 -0.65 11.41
CA GLU A 160 29.07 0.49 10.64
C GLU A 160 28.67 0.07 9.22
N THR A 161 29.44 -0.83 8.60
CA THR A 161 29.10 -1.41 7.29
C THR A 161 27.79 -2.20 7.36
N ASN A 162 27.61 -3.03 8.38
CA ASN A 162 26.39 -3.80 8.57
C ASN A 162 25.19 -2.90 8.85
N ARG A 163 25.36 -1.85 9.66
CA ARG A 163 24.32 -0.85 9.94
C ARG A 163 23.86 -0.16 8.65
N ARG A 164 24.80 0.28 7.79
CA ARG A 164 24.48 0.89 6.50
C ARG A 164 23.68 -0.05 5.60
N LYS A 165 24.10 -1.32 5.48
CA LYS A 165 23.38 -2.34 4.71
C LYS A 165 21.97 -2.58 5.25
N LEU A 166 21.77 -2.59 6.57
CA LEU A 166 20.45 -2.75 7.17
C LEU A 166 19.52 -1.55 6.86
N VAL A 167 20.07 -0.33 6.88
CA VAL A 167 19.30 0.87 6.49
C VAL A 167 18.89 0.79 5.02
N GLU A 168 19.80 0.40 4.13
CA GLU A 168 19.51 0.22 2.71
C GLU A 168 18.41 -0.83 2.47
N LEU A 169 18.52 -2.01 3.11
CA LEU A 169 17.49 -3.05 3.03
C LEU A 169 16.13 -2.55 3.55
N SER A 170 16.13 -1.79 4.65
CA SER A 170 14.91 -1.24 5.25
C SER A 170 14.19 -0.28 4.28
N VAL A 171 14.95 0.61 3.62
CA VAL A 171 14.41 1.53 2.63
C VAL A 171 13.83 0.78 1.42
N ASN A 172 14.55 -0.22 0.90
CA ASN A 172 14.07 -1.03 -0.22
C ASN A 172 12.80 -1.80 0.13
N LEU A 173 12.74 -2.40 1.33
CA LEU A 173 11.57 -3.12 1.81
C LEU A 173 10.35 -2.19 1.96
N ALA A 174 10.56 -0.98 2.47
CA ALA A 174 9.49 0.02 2.59
C ALA A 174 8.92 0.39 1.20
N ALA A 175 9.78 0.59 0.20
CA ALA A 175 9.36 0.88 -1.17
C ALA A 175 8.55 -0.28 -1.78
N GLN A 176 9.03 -1.52 -1.65
CA GLN A 176 8.31 -2.71 -2.13
C GLN A 176 6.95 -2.90 -1.44
N THR A 177 6.89 -2.61 -0.13
CA THR A 177 5.64 -2.72 0.63
C THR A 177 4.61 -1.70 0.15
N ALA A 178 5.03 -0.47 -0.11
CA ALA A 178 4.16 0.58 -0.65
C ALA A 178 3.63 0.23 -2.06
N GLU A 179 4.48 -0.34 -2.92
CA GLU A 179 4.07 -0.83 -4.25
C GLU A 179 3.03 -1.95 -4.14
N LEU A 180 3.26 -2.94 -3.27
CA LEU A 180 2.31 -4.04 -3.03
C LEU A 180 0.98 -3.54 -2.46
N GLN A 181 1.00 -2.55 -1.56
CA GLN A 181 -0.21 -1.93 -1.04
C GLN A 181 -1.01 -1.24 -2.14
N SER A 182 -0.35 -0.45 -2.99
CA SER A 182 -1.01 0.21 -4.12
C SER A 182 -1.62 -0.79 -5.10
N LEU A 183 -0.90 -1.88 -5.41
CA LEU A 183 -1.43 -2.94 -6.28
C LEU A 183 -2.62 -3.67 -5.64
N ASN A 184 -2.57 -3.90 -4.33
CA ASN A 184 -3.69 -4.55 -3.62
C ASN A 184 -4.94 -3.67 -3.61
N GLU A 185 -4.79 -2.35 -3.40
CA GLU A 185 -5.90 -1.39 -3.50
C GLU A 185 -6.52 -1.38 -4.91
N GLN A 186 -5.69 -1.42 -5.97
CA GLN A 186 -6.17 -1.52 -7.34
C GLN A 186 -6.95 -2.82 -7.59
N LEU A 187 -6.42 -3.95 -7.11
CA LEU A 187 -7.06 -5.25 -7.27
C LEU A 187 -8.39 -5.31 -6.51
N GLU A 188 -8.46 -4.75 -5.31
CA GLU A 188 -9.69 -4.62 -4.54
C GLU A 188 -10.74 -3.77 -5.27
N GLY A 189 -10.30 -2.70 -5.94
CA GLY A 189 -11.13 -1.89 -6.85
C GLY A 189 -11.71 -2.72 -7.99
N GLU A 190 -10.86 -3.43 -8.76
CA GLU A 190 -11.31 -4.27 -9.88
C GLU A 190 -12.26 -5.39 -9.42
N VAL A 191 -11.98 -6.02 -8.28
CA VAL A 191 -12.85 -7.07 -7.72
C VAL A 191 -14.22 -6.52 -7.38
N THR A 192 -14.27 -5.30 -6.83
CA THR A 192 -15.54 -4.63 -6.49
C THR A 192 -16.35 -4.30 -7.75
N GLU A 193 -15.70 -3.75 -8.77
CA GLU A 193 -16.34 -3.44 -10.05
C GLU A 193 -16.86 -4.71 -10.74
N ARG A 194 -16.05 -5.77 -10.80
CA ARG A 194 -16.48 -7.06 -11.39
C ARG A 194 -17.66 -7.67 -10.63
N LYS A 195 -17.70 -7.55 -9.30
CA LYS A 195 -18.86 -8.02 -8.51
C LYS A 195 -20.13 -7.27 -8.88
N GLN A 196 -20.07 -5.94 -9.05
CA GLN A 196 -21.22 -5.15 -9.48
C GLN A 196 -21.69 -5.55 -10.88
N ILE A 197 -20.75 -5.76 -11.81
CA ILE A 197 -21.07 -6.22 -13.16
C ILE A 197 -21.76 -7.59 -13.15
N ILE A 198 -21.30 -8.53 -12.32
CA ILE A 198 -21.91 -9.86 -12.21
C ILE A 198 -23.35 -9.75 -11.72
N VAL A 199 -23.60 -8.98 -10.65
CA VAL A 199 -24.95 -8.77 -10.11
C VAL A 199 -25.88 -8.14 -11.16
N GLN A 200 -25.42 -7.08 -11.83
CA GLN A 200 -26.22 -6.41 -12.87
C GLN A 200 -26.51 -7.34 -14.05
N ARG A 201 -25.58 -8.23 -14.40
CA ARG A 201 -25.77 -9.22 -15.46
C ARG A 201 -26.83 -10.25 -15.08
N GLU A 202 -26.85 -10.70 -13.84
CA GLU A 202 -27.87 -11.63 -13.33
C GLU A 202 -29.26 -11.00 -13.41
N GLU A 203 -29.42 -9.76 -12.97
CA GLU A 203 -30.69 -9.01 -13.07
C GLU A 203 -31.15 -8.85 -14.52
N LEU A 204 -30.23 -8.52 -15.44
CA LEU A 204 -30.55 -8.37 -16.86
C LEU A 204 -30.95 -9.71 -17.52
N LEU A 205 -30.34 -10.82 -17.10
CA LEU A 205 -30.70 -12.15 -17.60
C LEU A 205 -32.11 -12.55 -17.14
N GLU A 206 -32.47 -12.24 -15.90
CA GLU A 206 -33.80 -12.53 -15.36
C GLU A 206 -34.87 -11.69 -16.07
N ALA A 207 -34.62 -10.39 -16.27
CA ALA A 207 -35.51 -9.52 -17.05
C ALA A 207 -35.69 -9.98 -18.51
N GLU A 208 -34.61 -10.44 -19.17
CA GLU A 208 -34.70 -10.98 -20.53
C GLU A 208 -35.52 -12.27 -20.58
N HIS A 209 -35.35 -13.15 -19.58
CA HIS A 209 -36.12 -14.38 -19.49
C HIS A 209 -37.62 -14.11 -19.30
N GLU A 210 -37.99 -13.20 -18.41
CA GLU A 210 -39.38 -12.78 -18.23
C GLU A 210 -39.98 -12.20 -19.51
N GLN A 211 -39.23 -11.32 -20.18
CA GLN A 211 -39.68 -10.70 -21.43
C GLN A 211 -39.85 -11.75 -22.54
N ARG A 212 -38.93 -12.73 -22.64
CA ARG A 212 -39.02 -13.82 -23.61
C ARG A 212 -40.24 -14.69 -23.36
N LEU A 213 -40.48 -15.08 -22.10
CA LEU A 213 -41.65 -15.88 -21.74
C LEU A 213 -42.96 -15.16 -22.07
N LEU A 214 -43.01 -13.85 -21.81
CA LEU A 214 -44.16 -13.01 -22.19
C LEU A 214 -44.36 -12.99 -23.70
N ALA A 215 -43.30 -12.77 -24.48
CA ALA A 215 -43.37 -12.75 -25.94
C ALA A 215 -43.80 -14.10 -26.53
N GLU A 216 -43.28 -15.21 -26.00
CA GLU A 216 -43.67 -16.57 -26.40
C GLU A 216 -45.15 -16.83 -26.11
N THR A 217 -45.62 -16.48 -24.91
CA THR A 217 -47.03 -16.65 -24.52
C THR A 217 -47.96 -15.81 -25.42
N LEU A 218 -47.59 -14.56 -25.71
CA LEU A 218 -48.36 -13.68 -26.60
C LEU A 218 -48.38 -14.21 -28.04
N SER A 219 -47.26 -14.76 -28.52
CA SER A 219 -47.18 -15.35 -29.86
C SER A 219 -48.04 -16.61 -29.96
N GLU A 220 -48.01 -17.49 -28.96
CA GLU A 220 -48.82 -18.71 -28.90
C GLU A 220 -50.32 -18.38 -28.88
N ALA A 221 -50.72 -17.39 -28.06
CA ALA A 221 -52.09 -16.90 -28.00
C ALA A 221 -52.53 -16.35 -29.36
N THR A 222 -51.68 -15.55 -30.02
CA THR A 222 -51.98 -14.98 -31.35
C THR A 222 -52.16 -16.07 -32.40
N LEU A 223 -51.27 -17.07 -32.46
CA LEU A 223 -51.39 -18.18 -33.39
C LEU A 223 -52.70 -18.97 -33.18
N THR A 224 -53.03 -19.25 -31.92
CA THR A 224 -54.27 -19.96 -31.56
C THR A 224 -55.49 -19.18 -32.04
N LEU A 225 -55.54 -17.86 -31.81
CA LEU A 225 -56.61 -17.00 -32.27
C LEU A 225 -56.73 -16.96 -33.80
N THR A 226 -55.61 -16.86 -34.53
CA THR A 226 -55.63 -16.83 -36.01
C THR A 226 -56.06 -18.15 -36.66
N SER A 227 -55.99 -19.26 -35.92
CA SER A 227 -56.35 -20.60 -36.42
C SER A 227 -57.86 -20.87 -36.46
N GLN A 228 -58.67 -19.96 -35.92
CA GLN A 228 -60.09 -20.19 -35.72
C GLN A 228 -60.93 -19.75 -36.92
N LEU A 229 -61.87 -20.60 -37.31
CA LEU A 229 -62.61 -20.48 -38.56
C LEU A 229 -63.95 -19.74 -38.42
N SER A 230 -64.32 -19.33 -37.20
CA SER A 230 -65.59 -18.63 -36.95
C SER A 230 -65.46 -17.56 -35.87
N GLN A 231 -66.23 -16.48 -36.00
CA GLN A 231 -66.21 -15.36 -35.07
C GLN A 231 -66.57 -15.79 -33.63
N ALA A 232 -67.52 -16.71 -33.46
CA ALA A 232 -67.90 -17.21 -32.15
C ALA A 232 -66.74 -17.96 -31.46
N ALA A 233 -66.04 -18.83 -32.21
CA ALA A 233 -64.86 -19.54 -31.69
C ALA A 233 -63.74 -18.55 -31.31
N VAL A 234 -63.53 -17.50 -32.11
CA VAL A 234 -62.56 -16.43 -31.82
C VAL A 234 -62.82 -15.78 -30.48
N LEU A 235 -64.06 -15.39 -30.19
CA LEU A 235 -64.39 -14.69 -28.96
C LEU A 235 -64.26 -15.57 -27.71
N GLU A 236 -64.64 -16.85 -27.79
CA GLU A 236 -64.47 -17.80 -26.68
C GLU A 236 -62.99 -18.09 -26.38
N GLU A 237 -62.17 -18.11 -27.42
CA GLU A 237 -60.73 -18.33 -27.29
C GLU A 237 -59.99 -17.09 -26.82
N ILE A 238 -60.42 -15.87 -27.19
CA ILE A 238 -59.90 -14.63 -26.61
C ILE A 238 -60.00 -14.69 -25.08
N LEU A 239 -61.17 -15.09 -24.57
CA LEU A 239 -61.35 -15.24 -23.13
C LEU A 239 -60.39 -16.29 -22.56
N GLY A 240 -60.26 -17.46 -23.21
CA GLY A 240 -59.34 -18.49 -22.77
C GLY A 240 -57.86 -18.09 -22.74
N GLN A 241 -57.39 -17.41 -23.78
CA GLN A 241 -56.02 -16.91 -23.85
C GLN A 241 -55.81 -15.76 -22.85
N MET A 242 -56.80 -14.89 -22.65
CA MET A 242 -56.74 -13.85 -21.61
C MET A 242 -56.56 -14.45 -20.21
N GLN A 243 -57.22 -15.58 -19.90
CA GLN A 243 -57.13 -16.20 -18.58
C GLN A 243 -55.72 -16.72 -18.26
N ARG A 244 -54.96 -17.11 -19.30
CA ARG A 244 -53.55 -17.51 -19.19
C ARG A 244 -52.64 -16.32 -18.87
N LEU A 245 -52.96 -15.14 -19.39
CA LEU A 245 -52.18 -13.91 -19.23
C LEU A 245 -52.54 -13.12 -17.97
N VAL A 246 -53.83 -13.08 -17.63
CA VAL A 246 -54.39 -12.38 -16.48
C VAL A 246 -55.39 -13.32 -15.79
N PRO A 247 -55.07 -13.84 -14.60
CA PRO A 247 -56.00 -14.68 -13.87
C PRO A 247 -57.30 -13.92 -13.57
N TYR A 248 -58.43 -14.48 -13.96
CA TYR A 248 -59.75 -13.94 -13.64
C TYR A 248 -60.71 -15.06 -13.22
N GLY A 249 -61.72 -14.70 -12.43
CA GLY A 249 -62.82 -15.58 -12.05
C GLY A 249 -63.86 -15.69 -13.15
N ASN A 250 -64.43 -14.56 -13.56
CA ASN A 250 -65.49 -14.49 -14.58
C ASN A 250 -65.12 -13.45 -15.65
N ALA A 251 -65.37 -13.76 -16.91
CA ALA A 251 -65.20 -12.80 -18.00
C ALA A 251 -66.21 -13.05 -19.12
N HIS A 252 -66.60 -11.99 -19.81
CA HIS A 252 -67.46 -12.07 -20.98
C HIS A 252 -67.12 -10.96 -21.98
N LEU A 253 -67.48 -11.17 -23.23
CA LEU A 253 -67.41 -10.20 -24.32
C LEU A 253 -68.84 -9.87 -24.74
N MET A 254 -69.11 -8.60 -25.02
CA MET A 254 -70.42 -8.15 -25.49
C MET A 254 -70.30 -7.45 -26.83
N PHE A 255 -71.30 -7.64 -27.69
CA PHE A 255 -71.50 -6.80 -28.86
C PHE A 255 -72.42 -5.64 -28.52
N LEU A 256 -72.08 -4.46 -29.05
CA LEU A 256 -72.93 -3.28 -29.00
C LEU A 256 -73.78 -3.22 -30.28
N GLU A 257 -75.09 -3.40 -30.14
CA GLU A 257 -76.08 -3.32 -31.22
C GLU A 257 -77.04 -2.16 -30.91
N GLY A 258 -76.76 -0.98 -31.49
CA GLY A 258 -77.51 0.25 -31.19
C GLY A 258 -77.27 0.74 -29.76
N GLN A 259 -78.27 0.63 -28.88
CA GLN A 259 -78.17 0.94 -27.44
C GLN A 259 -78.18 -0.33 -26.57
N GLN A 260 -78.07 -1.51 -27.16
CA GLN A 260 -78.11 -2.78 -26.44
C GLN A 260 -76.76 -3.48 -26.45
N LEU A 261 -76.41 -4.06 -25.32
CA LEU A 261 -75.26 -4.94 -25.15
C LEU A 261 -75.77 -6.38 -25.12
N ARG A 262 -75.22 -7.22 -25.99
CA ARG A 262 -75.54 -8.64 -26.08
C ARG A 262 -74.30 -9.47 -25.83
N ILE A 263 -74.40 -10.48 -24.96
CA ILE A 263 -73.28 -11.37 -24.69
C ILE A 263 -72.92 -12.15 -25.96
N ALA A 264 -71.64 -12.08 -26.33
CA ALA A 264 -71.06 -12.66 -27.51
C ALA A 264 -70.17 -13.88 -27.20
N ALA A 265 -69.50 -13.86 -26.04
CA ALA A 265 -68.79 -15.00 -25.46
C ALA A 265 -68.68 -14.81 -23.94
N TRP A 266 -68.50 -15.88 -23.19
CA TRP A 266 -68.37 -15.83 -21.73
C TRP A 266 -67.57 -17.04 -21.21
N ARG A 267 -66.99 -16.91 -20.01
CA ARG A 267 -66.25 -17.96 -19.30
C ARG A 267 -66.24 -17.69 -17.79
N GLY A 268 -66.26 -18.74 -16.96
CA GLY A 268 -66.11 -18.64 -15.51
C GLY A 268 -67.44 -18.58 -14.74
N TYR A 269 -68.55 -18.47 -15.46
CA TYR A 269 -69.89 -18.41 -14.87
C TYR A 269 -70.48 -19.79 -14.52
N GLU A 270 -69.68 -20.84 -14.59
CA GLU A 270 -70.09 -22.20 -14.25
C GLU A 270 -70.39 -22.33 -12.74
N GLY A 271 -71.49 -22.97 -12.37
CA GLY A 271 -71.95 -23.18 -11.00
C GLY A 271 -72.79 -22.05 -10.40
N VAL A 272 -73.01 -20.93 -11.12
CA VAL A 272 -73.75 -19.76 -10.61
C VAL A 272 -75.28 -19.91 -10.79
N GLY A 273 -75.76 -21.01 -11.38
CA GLY A 273 -77.19 -21.30 -11.58
C GLY A 273 -77.86 -20.49 -12.69
N SER A 274 -77.12 -19.59 -13.35
CA SER A 274 -77.57 -18.71 -14.43
C SER A 274 -77.00 -19.06 -15.81
N GLU A 275 -76.20 -20.14 -15.93
CA GLU A 275 -75.50 -20.54 -17.16
C GLU A 275 -76.39 -20.59 -18.41
N GLY A 276 -77.62 -21.12 -18.27
CA GLY A 276 -78.58 -21.22 -19.38
C GLY A 276 -79.19 -19.88 -19.82
N LEU A 277 -79.03 -18.82 -19.04
CA LEU A 277 -79.60 -17.49 -19.28
C LEU A 277 -78.57 -16.52 -19.89
N ILE A 278 -77.28 -16.75 -19.65
CA ILE A 278 -76.18 -15.87 -20.09
C ILE A 278 -76.19 -15.61 -21.60
N PRO A 279 -76.35 -16.60 -22.50
CA PRO A 279 -76.35 -16.35 -23.95
C PRO A 279 -77.51 -15.47 -24.44
N TYR A 280 -78.59 -15.38 -23.65
CA TYR A 280 -79.79 -14.62 -23.97
C TYR A 280 -79.84 -13.26 -23.26
N LEU A 281 -78.85 -12.94 -22.44
CA LEU A 281 -78.82 -11.70 -21.70
C LEU A 281 -78.57 -10.52 -22.65
N VAL A 282 -79.52 -9.58 -22.66
CA VAL A 282 -79.46 -8.31 -23.38
C VAL A 282 -79.67 -7.19 -22.38
N GLN A 283 -78.72 -6.25 -22.35
CA GLN A 283 -78.72 -5.12 -21.42
C GLN A 283 -78.83 -3.81 -22.19
N SER A 284 -79.64 -2.87 -21.70
CA SER A 284 -79.69 -1.52 -22.26
C SER A 284 -78.56 -0.67 -21.66
N LEU A 285 -77.89 0.14 -22.48
CA LEU A 285 -76.88 1.09 -21.99
C LEU A 285 -77.43 2.08 -20.96
N ALA A 286 -78.75 2.29 -20.93
CA ALA A 286 -79.40 3.12 -19.91
C ALA A 286 -79.34 2.48 -18.50
N ASP A 287 -79.27 1.14 -18.43
CA ASP A 287 -79.35 0.37 -17.19
C ASP A 287 -77.97 -0.06 -16.66
N VAL A 288 -76.91 0.10 -17.48
CA VAL A 288 -75.51 -0.19 -17.14
C VAL A 288 -74.62 1.04 -17.30
N PRO A 289 -74.61 1.96 -16.32
CA PRO A 289 -73.94 3.25 -16.45
C PRO A 289 -72.41 3.12 -16.54
N THR A 290 -71.83 2.07 -15.97
CA THR A 290 -70.39 1.76 -16.08
C THR A 290 -69.99 1.42 -17.51
N ASP A 291 -70.74 0.56 -18.18
CA ASP A 291 -70.47 0.12 -19.55
C ASP A 291 -70.71 1.27 -20.54
N ALA A 292 -71.79 2.04 -20.33
CA ALA A 292 -72.05 3.26 -21.10
C ALA A 292 -70.92 4.29 -20.98
N GLU A 293 -70.36 4.47 -19.78
CA GLU A 293 -69.21 5.35 -19.58
C GLU A 293 -67.95 4.82 -20.29
N ALA A 294 -67.64 3.52 -20.18
CA ALA A 294 -66.48 2.91 -20.81
C ALA A 294 -66.52 3.05 -22.33
N ILE A 295 -67.69 2.81 -22.94
CA ILE A 295 -67.92 2.95 -24.39
C ILE A 295 -67.79 4.41 -24.82
N ARG A 296 -68.42 5.35 -24.09
CA ARG A 296 -68.39 6.78 -24.41
C ARG A 296 -66.97 7.35 -24.34
N LEU A 297 -66.18 6.93 -23.36
CA LEU A 297 -64.83 7.45 -23.12
C LEU A 297 -63.74 6.67 -23.87
N ARG A 298 -64.07 5.50 -24.43
CA ARG A 298 -63.13 4.58 -25.09
C ARG A 298 -61.87 4.30 -24.26
N ARG A 299 -62.05 4.17 -22.96
CA ARG A 299 -60.98 3.85 -22.00
C ARG A 299 -61.44 2.73 -21.08
N PRO A 300 -60.51 1.88 -20.60
CA PRO A 300 -60.84 0.91 -19.56
C PRO A 300 -61.39 1.63 -18.33
N ILE A 301 -62.46 1.08 -17.75
CA ILE A 301 -62.94 1.45 -16.42
C ILE A 301 -62.55 0.31 -15.49
N VAL A 302 -61.81 0.65 -14.43
CA VAL A 302 -61.39 -0.30 -13.40
C VAL A 302 -62.07 0.08 -12.10
N ILE A 303 -62.96 -0.79 -11.63
CA ILE A 303 -63.66 -0.63 -10.36
C ILE A 303 -62.97 -1.56 -9.36
N LYS A 304 -62.33 -0.98 -8.33
CA LYS A 304 -61.59 -1.77 -7.34
C LYS A 304 -62.50 -2.62 -6.45
N ASN A 305 -63.69 -2.13 -6.13
CA ASN A 305 -64.70 -2.83 -5.33
C ASN A 305 -66.10 -2.50 -5.86
N THR A 306 -66.80 -3.50 -6.37
CA THR A 306 -68.14 -3.36 -6.97
C THR A 306 -69.25 -3.14 -5.95
N HIS A 307 -69.02 -3.43 -4.66
CA HIS A 307 -69.99 -3.15 -3.59
C HIS A 307 -69.98 -1.70 -3.11
N GLU A 308 -68.93 -0.95 -3.45
CA GLU A 308 -68.72 0.42 -2.97
C GLU A 308 -68.93 1.47 -4.08
N ASP A 309 -68.99 1.05 -5.35
CA ASP A 309 -69.22 1.94 -6.48
C ASP A 309 -70.73 2.05 -6.77
N PRO A 310 -71.36 3.22 -6.54
CA PRO A 310 -72.79 3.40 -6.75
C PRO A 310 -73.22 3.33 -8.22
N ARG A 311 -72.26 3.31 -9.17
CA ARG A 311 -72.52 3.09 -10.59
C ARG A 311 -72.60 1.60 -10.92
N TRP A 312 -72.13 0.71 -10.05
CA TRP A 312 -72.18 -0.73 -10.29
C TRP A 312 -73.61 -1.25 -10.06
N VAL A 313 -74.17 -1.88 -11.10
CA VAL A 313 -75.53 -2.43 -11.07
C VAL A 313 -75.44 -3.95 -11.04
N VAL A 314 -76.13 -4.58 -10.10
CA VAL A 314 -76.24 -6.05 -10.02
C VAL A 314 -77.41 -6.49 -10.92
N ILE A 315 -77.12 -7.37 -11.86
CA ILE A 315 -78.05 -7.88 -12.89
C ILE A 315 -78.18 -9.38 -12.72
#